data_AF-A0A0Q6SCP7-F1
#
_entry.id   AF-A0A0Q6SCP7-F1
#
_cell.length_a   1.000
_cell.length_b   1.000
_cell.length_c   1.000
_cell.angle_alpha   90.00
_cell.angle_beta   90.00
_cell.angle_gamma   90.00
#
_symmetry.space_group_name_H-M   'P 1'
#
loop_
_entity.id
_entity.type
_entity.pdbx_description
1 polymer ?
#
loop_
_entity_poly.entity_id
_entity_poly.type
_entity_poly.pdbx_seq_one_letter_code
_entity_poly.pdbx_strand_id
1 'polypeptide(L)'
;MERAFESHLDMAKAEIASADGISLPMVAANLKACLANAFHFVKPSNVALAAAEDVEVAFRSLVIEIGKTPLGMGRSAGVDNAKRLVTQRLDILRADLSNCPPSEEARALGID
;
A
#
# COMPACT_ATOMS: atom_id res chain seq x y z
N MET A 1 -3.09 -19.58 -7.43
CA MET A 1 -2.59 -18.73 -8.51
C MET A 1 -2.48 -17.34 -7.90
N GLU A 2 -1.29 -16.78 -7.84
CA GLU A 2 -1.07 -15.43 -7.28
C GLU A 2 -1.60 -14.41 -8.30
N ARG A 3 -2.48 -13.51 -7.86
CA ARG A 3 -3.11 -12.52 -8.76
C ARG A 3 -2.13 -11.37 -8.98
N ALA A 4 -2.07 -10.80 -10.18
CA ALA A 4 -1.04 -9.81 -10.52
C ALA A 4 -0.98 -8.59 -9.57
N PHE A 5 -2.13 -8.17 -9.04
CA PHE A 5 -2.18 -7.07 -8.07
C PHE A 5 -1.49 -7.39 -6.74
N GLU A 6 -1.39 -8.66 -6.34
CA GLU A 6 -0.83 -9.09 -5.04
C GLU A 6 0.64 -8.70 -4.94
N SER A 7 1.39 -8.89 -6.04
CA SER A 7 2.80 -8.53 -6.16
C SER A 7 3.05 -7.04 -5.94
N HIS A 8 2.18 -6.16 -6.46
CA HIS A 8 2.29 -4.72 -6.25
C HIS A 8 2.00 -4.32 -4.80
N LEU A 9 1.07 -5.01 -4.14
CA LEU A 9 0.84 -4.80 -2.71
C LEU A 9 2.01 -5.29 -1.85
N ASP A 10 2.68 -6.39 -2.23
CA ASP A 10 3.88 -6.85 -1.54
C ASP A 10 5.06 -5.90 -1.73
N MET A 11 5.23 -5.33 -2.91
CA MET A 11 6.20 -4.24 -3.14
C MET A 11 5.91 -3.05 -2.24
N ALA A 12 4.64 -2.61 -2.14
CA ALA A 12 4.26 -1.52 -1.25
C ALA A 12 4.61 -1.82 0.22
N LYS A 13 4.38 -3.06 0.69
CA LYS A 13 4.75 -3.46 2.06
C LYS A 13 6.26 -3.43 2.28
N ALA A 14 7.05 -3.90 1.32
CA ALA A 14 8.51 -3.87 1.41
C ALA A 14 9.03 -2.43 1.51
N GLU A 15 8.50 -1.52 0.69
CA GLU A 15 8.82 -0.09 0.74
C GLU A 15 8.51 0.51 2.11
N ILE A 16 7.31 0.23 2.66
CA ILE A 16 6.90 0.71 4.00
C ILE A 16 7.79 0.15 5.10
N ALA A 17 8.15 -1.13 5.05
CA ALA A 17 9.07 -1.74 6.00
C ALA A 17 10.42 -1.02 6.01
N SER A 18 10.91 -0.66 4.82
CA SER A 18 12.19 0.01 4.60
C SER A 18 12.18 1.53 4.82
N ALA A 19 11.05 2.15 5.18
CA ALA A 19 10.89 3.61 5.24
C ALA A 19 11.78 4.34 6.27
N ASP A 20 12.63 3.64 7.02
CA ASP A 20 13.58 4.26 7.96
C ASP A 20 14.78 4.85 7.22
N GLY A 21 15.05 6.15 7.39
CA GLY A 21 16.21 6.80 6.77
C GLY A 21 16.13 6.93 5.25
N ILE A 22 15.01 6.54 4.63
CA ILE A 22 14.69 6.77 3.22
C ILE A 22 13.88 8.07 3.08
N SER A 23 14.02 8.74 1.93
CA SER A 23 13.22 9.90 1.56
C SER A 23 11.71 9.58 1.59
N LEU A 24 10.99 10.12 2.58
CA LEU A 24 9.53 9.99 2.70
C LEU A 24 8.75 10.34 1.42
N PRO A 25 9.10 11.41 0.66
CA PRO A 25 8.48 11.68 -0.64
C PRO A 25 8.61 10.53 -1.64
N MET A 26 9.74 9.81 -1.64
CA MET A 26 9.96 8.68 -2.54
C MET A 26 9.09 7.49 -2.14
N VAL A 27 9.02 7.17 -0.84
CA VAL A 27 8.12 6.13 -0.31
C VAL A 27 6.67 6.44 -0.64
N ALA A 28 6.26 7.71 -0.53
CA ALA A 28 4.91 8.16 -0.89
C ALA A 28 4.60 7.96 -2.38
N ALA A 29 5.55 8.29 -3.27
CA ALA A 29 5.41 8.10 -4.70
C ALA A 29 5.31 6.60 -5.06
N ASN A 30 6.17 5.78 -4.45
CA ASN A 30 6.18 4.32 -4.67
C ASN A 30 4.88 3.67 -4.19
N LEU A 31 4.37 4.06 -3.01
CA LEU A 31 3.09 3.58 -2.51
C LEU A 31 1.95 3.89 -3.49
N LYS A 32 1.86 5.13 -3.98
CA LYS A 32 0.84 5.53 -4.96
C LYS A 32 0.95 4.76 -6.26
N ALA A 33 2.17 4.55 -6.77
CA ALA A 33 2.40 3.77 -7.98
C ALA A 33 1.98 2.31 -7.80
N CYS A 34 2.32 1.69 -6.65
CA CYS A 34 1.93 0.33 -6.33
C CYS A 34 0.40 0.18 -6.23
N LEU A 35 -0.27 1.11 -5.56
CA LEU A 35 -1.74 1.12 -5.48
C LEU A 35 -2.37 1.28 -6.87
N ALA A 36 -1.92 2.25 -7.67
CA ALA A 36 -2.43 2.47 -9.02
C ALA A 36 -2.27 1.22 -9.90
N ASN A 37 -1.10 0.56 -9.84
CA ASN A 37 -0.85 -0.68 -10.56
C ASN A 37 -1.74 -1.82 -10.06
N ALA A 38 -1.94 -1.97 -8.74
CA ALA A 38 -2.84 -2.97 -8.19
C ALA A 38 -4.28 -2.79 -8.70
N PHE A 39 -4.76 -1.53 -8.74
CA PHE A 39 -6.09 -1.21 -9.26
C PHE A 39 -6.20 -1.36 -10.78
N HIS A 40 -5.11 -1.27 -11.53
CA HIS A 40 -5.14 -1.43 -12.98
C HIS A 40 -5.59 -2.85 -13.42
N PHE A 41 -5.31 -3.88 -12.60
CA PHE A 41 -5.64 -5.27 -12.92
C PHE A 41 -7.03 -5.71 -12.47
N VAL A 42 -7.78 -4.85 -11.79
CA VAL A 42 -9.09 -5.18 -11.23
C VAL A 42 -10.13 -4.16 -11.65
N LYS A 43 -11.41 -4.54 -11.60
CA LYS A 43 -12.51 -3.58 -11.62
C LYS A 43 -12.87 -3.24 -10.18
N PRO A 44 -12.45 -2.07 -9.65
CA PRO A 44 -12.60 -1.76 -8.24
C PRO A 44 -14.07 -1.65 -7.81
N SER A 45 -14.35 -2.13 -6.61
CA SER A 45 -15.58 -1.84 -5.88
C SER A 45 -15.43 -0.59 -5.02
N ASN A 46 -16.55 0.00 -4.59
CA ASN A 46 -16.52 1.13 -3.65
C ASN A 46 -15.83 0.77 -2.32
N VAL A 47 -15.93 -0.49 -1.89
CA VAL A 47 -15.27 -0.99 -0.67
C VAL A 47 -13.75 -1.00 -0.86
N ALA A 48 -13.26 -1.50 -1.99
CA ALA A 48 -11.83 -1.50 -2.30
C ALA A 48 -11.26 -0.08 -2.42
N LEU A 49 -12.02 0.85 -3.02
CA LEU A 49 -11.63 2.26 -3.09
C LEU A 49 -11.51 2.89 -1.70
N ALA A 50 -12.50 2.65 -0.83
CA ALA A 50 -12.45 3.12 0.56
C ALA A 50 -11.26 2.50 1.34
N ALA A 51 -10.97 1.22 1.11
CA ALA A 51 -9.81 0.56 1.72
C ALA A 51 -8.47 1.16 1.26
N ALA A 52 -8.38 1.64 0.02
CA ALA A 52 -7.20 2.35 -0.47
C ALA A 52 -7.05 3.74 0.16
N GLU A 53 -8.15 4.46 0.38
CA GLU A 53 -8.13 5.71 1.15
C GLU A 53 -7.64 5.48 2.59
N ASP A 54 -8.07 4.38 3.22
CA ASP A 54 -7.59 3.96 4.55
C ASP A 54 -6.08 3.69 4.56
N VAL A 55 -5.52 3.12 3.49
CA VAL A 55 -4.06 2.95 3.33
C VAL A 55 -3.37 4.31 3.28
N GLU A 56 -3.89 5.27 2.51
CA GLU A 56 -3.31 6.63 2.46
C GLU A 56 -3.36 7.35 3.81
N VAL A 57 -4.47 7.22 4.54
CA VAL A 57 -4.63 7.81 5.88
C VAL A 57 -3.64 7.17 6.87
N ALA A 58 -3.50 5.84 6.84
CA ALA A 58 -2.50 5.15 7.64
C ALA A 58 -1.08 5.61 7.30
N PHE A 59 -0.79 5.82 6.01
CA PHE A 59 0.52 6.30 5.56
C PHE A 59 0.82 7.73 6.04
N ARG A 60 -0.18 8.62 6.05
CA ARG A 60 -0.03 9.96 6.65
C ARG A 60 0.31 9.88 8.14
N SER A 61 -0.28 8.94 8.86
CA SER A 61 0.06 8.69 10.27
C SER A 61 1.52 8.25 10.43
N LEU A 62 2.01 7.38 9.56
CA LEU A 62 3.43 6.99 9.52
C LEU A 62 4.37 8.18 9.28
N VAL A 63 4.04 9.04 8.31
CA VAL A 63 4.80 10.27 8.04
C VAL A 63 4.88 11.17 9.27
N ILE A 64 3.77 11.34 9.99
CA ILE A 64 3.71 12.13 11.22
C ILE A 64 4.63 11.52 12.29
N GLU A 65 4.58 10.20 12.50
CA GLU A 65 5.42 9.51 13.49
C GLU A 65 6.91 9.60 13.16
N ILE A 66 7.29 9.46 11.88
CA ILE A 66 8.68 9.63 11.46
C ILE A 66 9.15 11.06 11.71
N GLY A 67 8.30 12.06 11.43
CA GLY A 67 8.59 13.48 11.71
C GLY A 67 8.81 13.82 13.19
N LYS A 68 8.32 12.97 14.11
CA LYS A 68 8.58 13.11 15.56
C LYS A 68 9.93 12.53 15.99
N THR A 69 10.61 11.76 15.13
CA THR A 69 11.89 11.13 15.48
C THR A 69 13.07 12.10 15.29
N PRO A 70 14.08 12.07 16.19
CA PRO A 70 15.29 12.88 16.02
C PRO A 70 15.94 12.59 14.66
N LEU A 71 16.17 13.65 13.88
CA LEU A 71 16.78 13.58 12.54
C LEU A 71 16.03 12.68 11.53
N GLY A 72 14.77 12.33 11.77
CA GLY A 72 13.98 11.49 10.86
C GLY A 72 14.50 10.05 10.75
N MET A 73 15.25 9.55 11.74
CA MET A 73 15.86 8.22 11.68
C MET A 73 14.83 7.07 11.71
N GLY A 74 13.55 7.33 11.99
CA GLY A 74 12.47 6.35 11.86
C GLY A 74 12.43 5.26 12.94
N ARG A 75 13.38 5.24 13.87
CA ARG A 75 13.49 4.18 14.89
C ARG A 75 12.77 4.58 16.18
N SER A 76 11.45 4.45 16.19
CA SER A 76 10.64 4.60 17.41
C SER A 76 9.47 3.63 17.42
N ALA A 77 8.96 3.30 18.61
CA ALA A 77 7.77 2.47 18.76
C ALA A 77 6.53 3.06 18.05
N GLY A 78 6.44 4.38 17.94
CA GLY A 78 5.40 5.07 17.18
C GLY A 78 5.48 4.77 15.68
N VAL A 79 6.69 4.81 15.12
CA VAL A 79 6.94 4.47 13.71
C VAL A 79 6.65 2.99 13.45
N ASP A 80 7.12 2.08 14.31
CA ASP A 80 6.85 0.64 14.16
C ASP A 80 5.36 0.33 14.19
N ASN A 81 4.60 0.97 15.08
CA ASN A 81 3.15 0.83 15.14
C ASN A 81 2.47 1.39 13.89
N ALA A 82 2.92 2.54 13.39
CA ALA A 82 2.37 3.14 12.18
C ALA A 82 2.67 2.31 10.92
N LYS A 83 3.88 1.74 10.78
CA LYS A 83 4.21 0.79 9.71
C LYS A 83 3.31 -0.44 9.74
N ARG A 84 3.07 -0.98 10.95
CA ARG A 84 2.16 -2.12 11.14
C ARG A 84 0.73 -1.77 10.72
N LEU A 85 0.26 -0.57 11.06
CA LEU A 85 -1.05 -0.08 10.64
C LEU A 85 -1.16 0.01 9.12
N VAL A 86 -0.17 0.59 8.43
CA VAL A 86 -0.16 0.65 6.96
C VAL A 86 -0.20 -0.75 6.36
N THR A 87 0.63 -1.66 6.87
CA THR A 87 0.69 -3.06 6.42
C THR A 87 -0.67 -3.76 6.60
N GLN A 88 -1.31 -3.57 7.75
CA GLN A 88 -2.64 -4.09 8.03
C GLN A 88 -3.70 -3.54 7.06
N ARG A 89 -3.64 -2.25 6.71
CA ARG A 89 -4.56 -1.66 5.71
C ARG A 89 -4.30 -2.19 4.31
N LEU A 90 -3.05 -2.44 3.94
CA LEU A 90 -2.70 -3.12 2.69
C LEU A 90 -3.23 -4.56 2.65
N ASP A 91 -3.25 -5.28 3.77
CA ASP A 91 -3.85 -6.61 3.86
C ASP A 91 -5.38 -6.61 3.72
N ILE A 92 -6.05 -5.62 4.30
CA ILE A 92 -7.51 -5.43 4.12
C ILE A 92 -7.80 -5.12 2.65
N LEU A 93 -7.06 -4.18 2.06
CA LEU A 93 -7.19 -3.85 0.64
C LEU A 93 -6.95 -5.08 -0.24
N ARG A 94 -5.94 -5.91 0.07
CA ARG A 94 -5.71 -7.18 -0.64
C ARG A 94 -6.96 -8.04 -0.63
N ALA A 95 -7.55 -8.28 0.54
CA ALA A 95 -8.75 -9.10 0.65
C ALA A 95 -9.93 -8.52 -0.16
N ASP A 96 -10.10 -7.19 -0.16
CA ASP A 96 -11.16 -6.53 -0.93
C ASP A 96 -10.91 -6.61 -2.44
N LEU A 97 -9.66 -6.47 -2.90
CA LEU A 97 -9.27 -6.64 -4.29
C LEU A 97 -9.39 -8.09 -4.77
N SER A 98 -9.14 -9.07 -3.89
CA SER A 98 -9.35 -10.49 -4.21
C SER A 98 -10.82 -10.78 -4.55
N ASN A 99 -11.76 -10.02 -4.00
CA ASN A 99 -13.19 -10.12 -4.32
C ASN A 99 -13.60 -9.33 -5.58
N CYS A 100 -12.71 -8.51 -6.13
CA CYS A 100 -12.97 -7.74 -7.33
C CYS A 100 -12.68 -8.57 -8.59
N PRO A 101 -13.56 -8.51 -9.61
CA PRO A 101 -13.30 -9.19 -10.86
C PRO A 101 -12.10 -8.54 -11.59
N PRO A 102 -11.37 -9.29 -12.43
CA PRO A 102 -10.28 -8.74 -13.23
C PRO A 102 -10.80 -7.65 -14.18
N SER A 103 -9.98 -6.63 -14.43
CA SER A 103 -10.25 -5.55 -15.39
C SER A 103 -10.33 -6.07 -16.82
N GLU A 104 -10.82 -5.25 -17.76
CA GLU A 104 -10.88 -5.64 -19.17
C GLU A 104 -9.47 -5.86 -19.74
N GLU A 105 -8.52 -5.03 -19.33
CA GLU A 105 -7.11 -5.12 -19.67
C GLU A 105 -6.47 -6.40 -19.09
N ALA A 106 -6.73 -6.72 -17.83
CA ALA A 106 -6.22 -7.96 -17.22
C ALA A 106 -6.74 -9.20 -17.96
N ARG A 107 -8.04 -9.21 -18.30
CA ARG A 107 -8.65 -10.28 -19.09
C ARG A 107 -8.03 -10.39 -20.49
N ALA A 108 -7.77 -9.27 -21.16
CA ALA A 108 -7.14 -9.25 -22.48
C ALA A 108 -5.71 -9.81 -22.46
N LEU A 109 -5.01 -9.67 -21.31
CA LEU A 109 -3.67 -10.20 -21.09
C LEU A 109 -3.65 -11.66 -20.58
N GLY A 110 -4.83 -12.26 -20.32
CA GLY A 110 -4.93 -13.59 -19.73
C GLY A 110 -4.48 -13.66 -18.27
N ILE A 111 -4.59 -12.55 -17.55
CA ILE A 111 -4.23 -12.41 -16.14
C ILE A 111 -5.52 -12.46 -15.30
N ASP A 112 -5.56 -13.36 -14.31
CA ASP A 112 -6.66 -13.48 -13.33
C ASP A 112 -6.44 -12.63 -12.06
#